data_AF-C5M9C6-F1
#
_entry.id   AF-C5M9C6-F1
#
_cell.length_a   1.000
_cell.length_b   1.000
_cell.length_c   1.000
_cell.angle_alpha   90.00
_cell.angle_beta   90.00
_cell.angle_gamma   90.00
#
_symmetry.space_group_name_H-M   'P 1'
#
loop_
_entity.id
_entity.type
_entity.pdbx_description
1 polymer ?
#
loop_
_entity_poly.entity_id
_entity_poly.type
_entity_poly.pdbx_seq_one_letter_code
_entity_poly.pdbx_strand_id
1 'polypeptide(L)' 'MLGVAAFVFTYYTTWVFVLPFIDEDNFLNQFFLPRDYAIKLPLLLLVIAVLGVGTFVGKVLVKNQQNQKSKKKSQ' A
#
# COMPACT_ATOMS: atom_id res chain seq x y z
N MET A 1 16.65 8.27 10.61
CA MET A 1 15.79 7.16 10.10
C MET A 1 15.04 6.45 11.22
N LEU A 2 15.70 5.99 12.29
CA LEU A 2 15.04 5.28 13.40
C LEU A 2 13.93 6.08 14.11
N GLY A 3 14.16 7.38 14.38
CA GLY A 3 13.14 8.21 15.05
C GLY A 3 11.83 8.33 14.25
N VAL A 4 11.93 8.50 12.93
CA VAL A 4 10.75 8.56 12.04
C VAL A 4 10.02 7.22 12.04
N ALA A 5 10.74 6.11 11.93
CA ALA A 5 10.15 4.78 11.96
C ALA A 5 9.43 4.51 13.30
N ALA A 6 10.07 4.83 14.42
CA ALA A 6 9.48 4.68 15.75
C ALA A 6 8.22 5.54 15.92
N PHE A 7 8.24 6.79 15.45
CA PHE A 7 7.08 7.67 15.49
C PHE A 7 5.90 7.14 14.69
N VAL A 8 6.11 6.78 13.43
CA VAL A 8 5.06 6.23 12.55
C VAL A 8 4.51 4.91 13.11
N PHE A 9 5.40 4.03 13.60
CA PHE A 9 5.01 2.78 14.22
C PHE A 9 4.13 3.01 15.45
N THR A 10 4.53 3.94 16.33
CA THR A 10 3.78 4.23 17.56
C THR A 10 2.42 4.84 17.24
N TYR A 11 2.37 5.79 16.29
CA TYR A 11 1.13 6.41 15.84
C TYR A 11 0.15 5.37 15.30
N TYR A 12 0.60 4.53 14.36
CA TYR A 12 -0.25 3.53 13.73
C TYR A 12 -0.63 2.40 14.69
N THR A 13 0.27 1.98 15.58
CA THR A 13 -0.04 0.97 16.62
C THR A 13 -1.09 1.48 17.59
N THR A 14 -0.96 2.73 18.05
CA THR A 14 -1.96 3.36 18.93
C THR A 14 -3.30 3.46 18.21
N TRP A 15 -3.29 3.88 16.95
CA TRP A 15 -4.49 4.02 16.15
C TRP A 15 -5.24 2.68 15.96
N VAL A 16 -4.52 1.59 15.69
CA VAL A 16 -5.11 0.27 15.40
C VAL A 16 -5.47 -0.50 16.66
N PHE A 17 -4.66 -0.43 17.72
CA PHE A 17 -4.81 -1.30 18.89
C PHE A 17 -5.36 -0.59 20.13
N VAL A 18 -5.18 0.72 20.26
CA VAL A 18 -5.60 1.47 21.46
C VAL A 18 -6.92 2.20 21.20
N LEU A 19 -7.00 2.97 20.11
CA LEU A 19 -8.19 3.77 19.79
C LEU A 19 -9.49 2.96 19.74
N PRO A 20 -9.49 1.66 19.36
CA PRO A 20 -10.70 0.86 19.40
C PRO A 20 -11.45 0.77 20.71
N PHE A 21 -10.74 0.93 21.82
CA PHE A 21 -11.23 0.75 23.18
C PHE A 21 -11.48 2.10 23.88
N ILE A 22 -11.34 3.20 23.17
CA ILE A 22 -11.57 4.56 23.67
C ILE A 22 -12.93 5.04 23.16
N ASP A 23 -13.70 5.70 24.04
CA ASP A 23 -14.98 6.32 23.69
C ASP A 23 -14.82 7.38 22.59
N GLU A 24 -15.80 7.51 21.71
CA GLU A 24 -15.73 8.43 20.56
C GLU A 24 -15.66 9.91 20.98
N ASP A 25 -16.24 10.26 22.14
CA ASP A 25 -16.22 11.61 22.71
C ASP A 25 -14.86 12.01 23.31
N ASN A 26 -13.92 11.06 23.41
CA ASN A 26 -12.61 11.33 23.96
C ASN A 26 -11.80 12.24 23.02
N PHE A 27 -11.13 13.24 23.58
CA PHE A 27 -10.27 14.17 22.86
C PHE A 27 -9.18 13.47 22.03
N LEU A 28 -8.80 12.23 22.35
CA LEU A 28 -7.82 11.48 21.57
C LEU A 28 -8.28 11.21 20.14
N ASN A 29 -9.58 11.02 19.89
CA ASN A 29 -10.12 10.75 18.55
C ASN A 29 -9.85 11.89 17.56
N GLN A 30 -9.63 13.12 18.03
CA GLN A 30 -9.33 14.27 17.15
C GLN A 30 -7.93 14.19 16.51
N PHE A 31 -7.02 13.39 17.07
CA PHE A 31 -5.66 13.21 16.56
C PHE A 31 -5.53 12.06 15.56
N PHE A 32 -6.58 11.27 15.39
CA PHE A 32 -6.60 10.10 14.51
C PHE A 32 -7.68 10.25 13.45
N LEU A 33 -7.44 9.65 12.29
CA LEU A 33 -8.51 9.53 11.30
C LEU A 33 -9.56 8.52 11.79
N PRO A 34 -10.78 8.55 11.21
CA PRO A 34 -11.79 7.53 11.48
C PRO A 34 -11.23 6.12 11.27
N ARG A 35 -11.68 5.20 12.12
CA ARG A 35 -11.15 3.83 12.26
C ARG A 35 -11.10 3.04 10.95
N ASP A 36 -12.06 3.26 10.06
CA ASP A 36 -12.14 2.60 8.76
C ASP A 36 -10.90 2.89 7.89
N TYR A 37 -10.27 4.05 8.04
CA TYR A 37 -9.03 4.37 7.35
C TYR A 37 -7.84 3.54 7.83
N ALA A 38 -7.84 3.09 9.09
CA ALA A 38 -6.79 2.23 9.61
C ALA A 38 -6.68 0.94 8.79
N ILE A 39 -7.81 0.40 8.30
CA ILE A 39 -7.85 -0.80 7.45
C ILE A 39 -7.69 -0.46 5.98
N LYS A 40 -8.29 0.64 5.51
CA LYS A 40 -8.24 1.03 4.09
C LYS A 40 -6.82 1.39 3.63
N LEU A 41 -6.00 2.00 4.50
CA LEU A 41 -4.68 2.48 4.12
C LEU A 41 -3.71 1.33 3.74
N PRO A 42 -3.53 0.26 4.56
CA PRO A 42 -2.76 -0.91 4.14
C PRO A 42 -3.35 -1.61 2.91
N LEU A 43 -4.68 -1.69 2.83
CA LEU A 43 -5.34 -2.33 1.69
C LEU A 43 -5.06 -1.59 0.38
N LEU A 44 -5.12 -0.26 0.40
CA LEU A 44 -4.77 0.59 -0.75
C LEU A 44 -3.29 0.42 -1.13
N LEU A 45 -2.38 0.35 -0.16
CA LEU A 45 -0.96 0.09 -0.43
C LEU A 45 -0.75 -1.28 -1.10
N LEU A 46 -1.43 -2.32 -0.64
CA LEU A 46 -1.38 -3.65 -1.26
C LEU A 46 -1.92 -3.62 -2.69
N VAL A 47 -3.04 -2.94 -2.93
CA VAL A 47 -3.61 -2.80 -4.29
C VAL A 47 -2.63 -2.07 -5.21
N ILE A 48 -2.04 -0.96 -4.77
CA ILE A 48 -1.04 -0.22 -5.56
C ILE A 48 0.17 -1.11 -5.85
N ALA A 49 0.66 -1.87 -4.87
CA ALA A 49 1.78 -2.78 -5.07
C ALA A 49 1.46 -3.86 -6.11
N VAL A 50 0.29 -4.49 -6.01
CA VAL A 50 -0.17 -5.52 -6.96
C VAL A 50 -0.33 -4.93 -8.36
N LEU A 51 -0.94 -3.75 -8.48
CA LEU A 51 -1.08 -3.07 -9.77
C LEU A 51 0.28 -2.69 -10.37
N GLY A 52 1.21 -2.23 -9.54
CA GLY A 52 2.58 -1.91 -9.96
C GLY A 52 3.31 -3.14 -10.51
N VAL A 53 3.30 -4.24 -9.75
CA VAL A 53 3.92 -5.51 -10.16
C VAL A 53 3.25 -6.08 -11.41
N GLY A 54 1.91 -6.13 -11.42
CA GLY A 54 1.14 -6.65 -12.56
C GLY A 54 1.39 -5.86 -13.84
N THR A 55 1.44 -4.53 -13.76
CA THR A 55 1.76 -3.65 -14.90
C THR A 55 3.18 -3.89 -15.40
N PHE A 56 4.15 -4.00 -14.50
CA PHE A 56 5.53 -4.28 -14.85
C PHE A 56 5.67 -5.63 -15.59
N VAL A 57 5.11 -6.69 -15.02
CA VAL A 57 5.13 -8.04 -15.62
C VAL A 57 4.44 -8.03 -16.97
N GLY A 58 3.24 -7.44 -17.07
CA GLY A 58 2.50 -7.32 -18.33
C GLY A 58 3.31 -6.61 -19.41
N LYS A 59 3.97 -5.50 -19.07
CA LYS A 59 4.84 -4.75 -20.00
C LYS A 59 6.03 -5.59 -20.48
N VAL A 60 6.66 -6.36 -19.60
CA VAL A 60 7.79 -7.24 -19.97
C VAL A 60 7.32 -8.36 -20.91
N LEU A 61 6.17 -8.98 -20.64
CA LEU A 61 5.61 -10.03 -21.49
C LEU A 61 5.28 -9.52 -22.90
N VAL A 62 4.61 -8.36 -22.99
CA VAL A 62 4.28 -7.75 -24.30
C VAL A 62 5.55 -7.41 -25.08
N LYS A 63 6.55 -6.80 -24.44
CA LYS A 63 7.83 -6.46 -25.08
C LYS A 63 8.56 -7.72 -25.56
N ASN A 64 8.59 -8.78 -24.75
CA ASN A 64 9.23 -10.03 -25.13
C ASN A 64 8.53 -10.68 -26.34
N GLN A 65 7.20 -10.72 -26.36
CA GLN A 65 6.44 -11.24 -27.50
C GLN A 65 6.72 -10.46 -28.80
N GLN A 66 6.80 -9.13 -28.73
CA GLN A 66 7.15 -8.29 -29.89
C GLN A 66 8.55 -8.60 -30.43
N ASN A 67 9.53 -8.75 -29.54
CA ASN A 67 10.90 -9.12 -29.92
C ASN A 67 11.00 -10.51 -30.56
N GLN A 68 10.20 -11.48 -30.09
CA GLN A 68 10.18 -12.81 -30.68
C GLN A 68 9.48 -12.82 -32.06
N LYS A 69 8.43 -12.00 -32.24
CA LYS A 69 7.75 -11.83 -33.53
C LYS A 69 8.63 -11.14 -34.57
N SER A 70 9.41 -10.11 -34.19
CA SER A 70 10.33 -9.44 -35.12
C SER A 70 11.47 -10.36 -35.56
N LYS A 71 12.03 -11.18 -34.66
CA LYS A 71 13.04 -12.19 -35.00
C LYS A 71 12.52 -13.23 -36.00
N LYS A 72 11.29 -13.73 -35.82
CA LYS A 72 10.67 -14.69 -36.75
C LYS A 72 10.31 -14.10 -38.12
N LYS A 73 10.19 -12.77 -38.24
CA LYS A 73 9.87 -12.09 -39.52
C LYS A 73 11.13 -11.77 -40.35
N SER A 74 12.30 -11.79 -39.73
CA SER A 74 13.61 -11.51 -40.35
C SER A 74 14.37 -12.79 -40.75
N GLN A 75 13.82 -13.96 -40.47
CA GLN A 75 14.32 -15.28 -40.86
C GLN A 75 13.39 -15.86 -41.92
#